data_AF-A0A8T2AF75-F1
#
_entry.id   AF-A0A8T2AF75-F1
#
_cell.length_a   1.000
_cell.length_b   1.000
_cell.length_c   1.000
_cell.angle_alpha   90.00
_cell.angle_beta   90.00
_cell.angle_gamma   90.00
#
_symmetry.space_group_name_H-M   'P 1'
#
loop_
_entity.id
_entity.type
_entity.pdbx_description
1 polymer ?
#
loop_
_entity_poly.entity_id
_entity_poly.type
_entity_poly.pdbx_seq_one_letter_code
_entity_poly.pdbx_strand_id
1 'polypeptide(L)'
;MLKMIESKVKSKLTEQHLIDSWTRMAETFDNMTNHVKIDMVGKYISLTYSYLSVVKALLHACISCSLKPHIEWIAASNLKDESEKSVYIISDFHLLESFCVIN
;
A
#
# COMPACT_ATOMS: atom_id res chain seq x y z
N MET A 1 6.14 28.91 24.25
CA MET A 1 6.41 27.55 23.73
C MET A 1 5.69 27.27 22.41
N LEU A 2 4.40 27.58 22.28
CA LEU A 2 3.62 27.37 21.04
C LEU A 2 4.16 28.14 19.80
N LYS A 3 4.62 29.39 19.96
CA LYS A 3 5.20 30.19 18.85
C LYS A 3 6.48 29.61 18.23
N MET A 4 7.18 28.72 18.93
CA MET A 4 8.44 28.12 18.46
C MET A 4 8.20 26.87 17.59
N ILE A 5 7.03 26.23 17.76
CA ILE A 5 6.60 25.11 16.91
C ILE A 5 6.17 25.65 15.55
N GLU A 6 5.38 26.73 15.53
CA GLU A 6 4.91 27.37 14.29
C GLU A 6 6.06 27.86 13.40
N SER A 7 7.12 28.45 13.98
CA SER A 7 8.25 28.96 13.19
C SER A 7 9.15 27.86 12.62
N LYS A 8 9.30 26.72 13.34
CA LYS A 8 10.07 25.56 12.87
C LYS A 8 9.32 24.71 11.84
N VAL A 9 8.00 24.63 11.93
CA VAL A 9 7.17 23.97 10.91
C VAL A 9 7.17 24.78 9.62
N LYS A 10 7.05 26.12 9.71
CA LYS A 10 7.15 27.02 8.54
C LYS A 10 8.51 27.00 7.84
N SER A 11 9.60 26.74 8.58
CA SER A 11 10.95 26.87 8.02
C SER A 11 11.50 25.63 7.33
N LYS A 12 10.83 24.46 7.44
CA LYS A 12 11.39 23.21 6.91
C LYS A 12 10.75 22.72 5.61
N LEU A 13 9.48 23.05 5.34
CA LEU A 13 8.76 22.71 4.11
C LEU A 13 7.73 23.81 3.82
N THR A 14 7.85 24.52 2.71
CA THR A 14 6.83 25.47 2.26
C THR A 14 5.54 24.69 1.96
N GLU A 15 4.38 25.15 2.41
CA GLU A 15 3.07 24.47 2.21
C GLU A 15 2.83 24.08 0.74
N GLN A 16 3.31 24.91 -0.19
CA GLN A 16 3.26 24.65 -1.63
C GLN A 16 3.99 23.35 -2.03
N HIS A 17 5.20 23.14 -1.51
CA HIS A 17 6.02 21.98 -1.85
C HIS A 17 5.37 20.66 -1.38
N LEU A 18 4.62 20.69 -0.28
CA LEU A 18 3.88 19.53 0.19
C LEU A 18 2.74 19.19 -0.77
N ILE A 19 1.90 20.17 -1.11
CA ILE A 19 0.76 19.97 -2.01
C ILE A 19 1.24 19.46 -3.37
N ASP A 20 2.33 20.03 -3.90
CA ASP A 20 2.92 19.61 -5.18
C ASP A 20 3.40 18.15 -5.13
N SER A 21 4.04 17.72 -4.03
CA SER A 21 4.47 16.34 -3.84
C SER A 21 3.30 15.35 -3.79
N TRP A 22 2.23 15.69 -3.07
CA TRP A 22 1.04 14.83 -2.99
C TRP A 22 0.30 14.76 -4.32
N THR A 23 0.23 15.89 -5.04
CA THR A 23 -0.39 15.98 -6.37
C THR A 23 0.35 15.10 -7.36
N ARG A 24 1.68 15.20 -7.42
CA ARG A 24 2.51 14.35 -8.28
C ARG A 24 2.33 12.86 -7.99
N MET A 25 2.22 12.48 -6.71
CA MET A 25 1.99 11.08 -6.34
C MET A 25 0.60 10.61 -6.79
N ALA A 26 -0.43 11.43 -6.63
CA ALA A 26 -1.79 11.12 -7.09
C ALA A 26 -1.85 10.97 -8.62
N GLU A 27 -1.27 11.92 -9.36
CA GLU A 27 -1.17 11.85 -10.82
C GLU A 27 -0.39 10.61 -11.29
N THR A 28 0.70 10.27 -10.60
CA THR A 28 1.45 9.04 -10.89
C THR A 28 0.54 7.82 -10.73
N PHE A 29 -0.25 7.78 -9.66
CA PHE A 29 -1.17 6.68 -9.41
C PHE A 29 -2.28 6.57 -10.46
N ASP A 30 -2.86 7.69 -10.86
CA ASP A 30 -3.96 7.71 -11.83
C ASP A 30 -3.50 7.34 -13.25
N ASN A 31 -2.26 7.70 -13.62
CA ASN A 31 -1.68 7.42 -14.93
C ASN A 31 -1.04 6.03 -15.07
N MET A 32 -1.01 5.20 -14.01
CA MET A 32 -0.49 3.83 -14.09
C MET A 32 -1.39 2.93 -14.95
N THR A 33 -0.80 2.29 -15.96
CA THR A 33 -1.49 1.40 -16.91
C THR A 33 -1.25 -0.09 -16.66
N ASN A 34 -0.13 -0.43 -16.02
CA ASN A 34 0.21 -1.82 -15.73
C ASN A 34 -0.50 -2.28 -14.45
N HIS A 35 -1.05 -3.48 -14.47
CA HIS A 35 -1.82 -4.02 -13.36
C HIS A 35 -1.17 -5.28 -12.77
N VAL A 36 -1.31 -5.47 -11.47
CA VAL A 36 -0.94 -6.71 -10.79
C VAL A 36 -2.16 -7.26 -10.04
N LYS A 37 -2.50 -8.52 -10.29
CA LYS A 37 -3.56 -9.23 -9.56
C LYS A 37 -2.98 -9.82 -8.29
N ILE A 38 -3.63 -9.54 -7.15
CA ILE A 38 -3.24 -10.00 -5.82
C ILE A 38 -4.46 -10.66 -5.18
N ASP A 39 -4.37 -11.97 -4.97
CA ASP A 39 -5.42 -12.71 -4.28
C ASP A 39 -5.15 -12.70 -2.78
N MET A 40 -5.98 -11.97 -2.02
CA MET A 40 -5.89 -11.87 -0.58
C MET A 40 -6.80 -12.89 0.10
N VAL A 41 -6.18 -13.84 0.77
CA VAL A 41 -6.89 -14.85 1.56
C VAL A 41 -7.06 -14.39 3.00
N GLY A 42 -8.29 -14.38 3.50
CA GLY A 42 -8.59 -13.92 4.86
C GLY A 42 -9.72 -14.68 5.53
N LYS A 43 -9.69 -14.76 6.86
CA LYS A 43 -10.79 -15.30 7.67
C LYS A 43 -11.95 -14.31 7.82
N TYR A 44 -11.65 -13.01 7.80
CA TYR A 44 -12.59 -11.93 8.12
C TYR A 44 -12.75 -10.94 6.95
N ILE A 45 -13.19 -11.43 5.78
CA ILE A 45 -13.36 -10.58 4.59
C ILE A 45 -14.49 -9.57 4.76
N SER A 46 -15.53 -9.93 5.51
CA SER A 46 -16.65 -9.04 5.85
C SER A 46 -16.25 -7.90 6.78
N LEU A 47 -15.04 -7.93 7.37
CA LEU A 47 -14.53 -6.91 8.27
C LEU A 47 -13.41 -6.11 7.59
N THR A 48 -13.80 -5.16 6.75
CA THR A 48 -12.92 -4.35 5.89
C THR A 48 -11.76 -3.68 6.63
N TYR A 49 -11.94 -3.35 7.92
CA TYR A 49 -10.92 -2.66 8.72
C TYR A 49 -9.72 -3.54 9.12
N SER A 50 -9.86 -4.87 9.13
CA SER A 50 -8.80 -5.77 9.62
C SER A 50 -7.56 -5.81 8.71
N TYR A 51 -7.70 -5.47 7.43
CA TYR A 51 -6.64 -5.59 6.44
C TYR A 51 -6.19 -4.24 5.86
N LEU A 52 -6.73 -3.12 6.36
CA LEU A 52 -6.46 -1.78 5.81
C LEU A 52 -4.97 -1.45 5.77
N SER A 53 -4.22 -1.77 6.84
CA SER A 53 -2.78 -1.52 6.89
C SER A 53 -2.00 -2.35 5.86
N VAL A 54 -2.42 -3.59 5.61
CA VAL A 54 -1.81 -4.46 4.60
C VAL A 54 -2.09 -3.92 3.20
N VAL A 55 -3.34 -3.54 2.92
CA VAL A 55 -3.73 -2.93 1.64
C VAL A 55 -2.94 -1.64 1.38
N LYS A 56 -2.73 -0.81 2.41
CA LYS A 56 -1.91 0.42 2.28
C LYS A 56 -0.45 0.12 1.97
N ALA A 57 0.14 -0.88 2.62
CA ALA A 57 1.52 -1.30 2.34
C ALA A 57 1.66 -1.81 0.89
N LEU A 58 0.71 -2.64 0.44
CA LEU A 58 0.66 -3.12 -0.95
C LEU A 58 0.51 -1.99 -1.95
N LEU A 59 -0.37 -1.02 -1.66
CA LEU A 59 -0.55 0.16 -2.51
C LEU A 59 0.75 0.94 -2.67
N HIS A 60 1.45 1.20 -1.57
CA HIS A 60 2.74 1.92 -1.59
C HIS A 60 3.82 1.15 -2.36
N ALA A 61 3.91 -0.17 -2.17
CA ALA A 61 4.82 -1.02 -2.94
C ALA A 61 4.48 -0.98 -4.44
N CYS A 62 3.20 -1.06 -4.80
CA CYS A 62 2.75 -1.03 -6.19
C CYS A 62 3.03 0.33 -6.86
N ILE A 63 2.82 1.46 -6.16
CA ILE A 63 3.21 2.80 -6.63
C ILE A 63 4.72 2.85 -6.91
N SER A 64 5.54 2.32 -5.99
CA SER A 64 7.00 2.26 -6.19
C SER A 64 7.42 1.40 -7.38
N CYS A 65 6.62 0.39 -7.73
CA CYS A 65 6.85 -0.49 -8.88
C CYS A 65 6.15 -0.01 -10.17
N SER A 66 5.46 1.14 -10.15
CA SER A 66 4.62 1.60 -11.28
C SER A 66 3.56 0.56 -11.72
N LEU A 67 2.97 -0.14 -10.75
CA LEU A 67 1.90 -1.12 -10.93
C LEU A 67 0.62 -0.68 -10.21
N LYS A 68 -0.54 -1.01 -10.76
CA LYS A 68 -1.85 -0.78 -10.16
C LYS A 68 -2.35 -2.08 -9.51
N PRO A 69 -2.54 -2.13 -8.18
CA PRO A 69 -2.99 -3.34 -7.50
C PRO A 69 -4.45 -3.62 -7.83
N HIS A 70 -4.76 -4.88 -8.15
CA HIS A 70 -6.10 -5.42 -8.25
C HIS A 70 -6.25 -6.53 -7.20
N ILE A 71 -6.96 -6.21 -6.10
CA ILE A 71 -7.08 -7.11 -4.95
C ILE A 71 -8.38 -7.89 -5.03
N GLU A 72 -8.30 -9.21 -5.17
CA GLU A 72 -9.43 -10.11 -5.03
C GLU A 72 -9.42 -10.78 -3.65
N TRP A 73 -10.58 -10.80 -2.99
CA TRP A 73 -10.70 -11.35 -1.64
C TRP A 73 -11.23 -12.78 -1.67
N ILE A 74 -10.47 -13.71 -1.10
CA ILE A 74 -10.82 -15.14 -1.07
C ILE A 74 -11.02 -15.58 0.37
N ALA A 75 -12.23 -16.04 0.70
CA ALA A 75 -12.54 -16.50 2.05
C ALA A 75 -11.72 -17.75 2.36
N ALA A 76 -10.98 -17.72 3.48
CA ALA A 76 -10.16 -18.84 3.91
C ALA A 76 -11.01 -20.12 4.13
N SER A 77 -12.30 -19.97 4.42
CA SER A 77 -13.25 -21.09 4.50
C SER A 77 -13.40 -21.84 3.17
N ASN A 78 -13.28 -21.15 2.03
CA ASN A 78 -13.45 -21.73 0.69
C ASN A 78 -12.24 -22.55 0.25
N LEU A 79 -11.08 -22.38 0.89
CA LEU A 79 -9.85 -23.10 0.55
C LEU A 79 -9.79 -24.53 1.09
N LYS A 80 -10.72 -24.90 1.99
CA LYS A 80 -10.73 -26.25 2.59
C LYS A 80 -11.26 -27.33 1.65
N ASP A 81 -12.00 -26.95 0.60
CA ASP A 81 -12.61 -27.90 -0.35
C ASP A 81 -11.80 -28.09 -1.64
N GLU A 82 -10.84 -27.21 -1.95
CA GLU A 82 -10.07 -27.25 -3.21
C GLU A 82 -8.55 -27.16 -2.94
N SER A 83 -7.94 -28.21 -2.38
CA SER A 83 -6.51 -28.25 -2.06
C SER A 83 -5.56 -28.37 -3.28
N GLU A 84 -5.92 -27.84 -4.45
CA GLU A 84 -5.11 -27.93 -5.68
C GLU A 84 -4.70 -26.60 -6.31
N LYS A 85 -5.25 -25.46 -5.87
CA LYS A 85 -4.76 -24.16 -6.33
C LYS A 85 -3.55 -23.79 -5.50
N SER A 86 -2.37 -23.76 -6.12
CA SER A 86 -1.14 -23.22 -5.54
C SER A 86 -1.36 -21.76 -5.17
N VAL A 87 -1.91 -21.53 -3.98
CA VAL A 87 -1.95 -20.21 -3.35
C VAL A 87 -0.51 -19.92 -3.00
N TYR A 88 0.16 -19.15 -3.84
CA TYR A 88 1.40 -18.49 -3.46
C TYR A 88 1.04 -17.46 -2.39
N ILE A 89 0.91 -17.94 -1.15
CA ILE A 89 1.00 -17.08 0.03
C ILE A 89 2.30 -16.31 -0.18
N ILE A 90 2.28 -14.99 -0.04
CA ILE A 90 3.46 -14.13 -0.09
C ILE A 90 4.43 -14.63 1.00
N SER A 91 5.20 -15.66 0.65
CA SER A 91 6.14 -16.37 1.51
C SER A 91 7.53 -15.79 1.34
N ASP A 92 7.76 -15.07 0.24
CA ASP A 92 9.02 -14.44 -0.07
C ASP A 92 8.94 -12.93 0.12
N PHE A 93 8.91 -12.54 1.39
CA PHE A 93 9.39 -11.24 1.85
C PHE A 93 10.93 -11.21 1.78
N HIS A 94 11.54 -11.66 0.68
CA HIS A 94 13.01 -11.61 0.50
C HIS A 94 13.46 -10.41 -0.34
N LEU A 95 12.53 -9.51 -0.71
CA LEU A 95 12.83 -8.28 -1.44
C LEU A 95 12.55 -7.00 -0.65
N LEU A 96 12.22 -7.09 0.64
CA LEU A 96 11.95 -5.92 1.50
C LEU A 96 13.09 -5.55 2.46
N GLU A 97 14.29 -6.09 2.23
CA GLU A 97 15.50 -5.68 2.96
C GLU A 97 16.12 -4.36 2.46
N SER A 98 15.52 -3.63 1.52
CA SER A 98 16.17 -2.41 0.99
C SER A 98 15.32 -1.14 0.90
N PHE A 99 14.03 -1.16 1.23
CA PHE A 99 13.21 0.05 1.12
C PHE A 99 12.21 0.19 2.28
N CYS A 100 12.72 0.10 3.51
CA CYS A 100 12.08 0.69 4.68
C CYS A 100 12.93 1.88 5.17
N VAL A 101 12.98 2.94 4.38
CA VAL A 101 13.26 4.29 4.86
C VAL A 101 12.24 5.21 4.19
N ILE A 102 11.03 5.21 4.75
CA ILE A 102 10.20 6.41 4.69
C ILE A 102 10.76 7.27 5.83
N ASN A 103 11.42 8.37 5.43
CA ASN A 103 12.00 9.46 6.22
C ASN A 103 11.45 9.60 7.66
#